data_AF-A0A1W9PF04-F1
#
_entry.id   AF-A0A1W9PF04-F1
#
_cell.length_a   1.000
_cell.length_b   1.000
_cell.length_c   1.000
_cell.angle_alpha   90.00
_cell.angle_beta   90.00
_cell.angle_gamma   90.00
#
_symmetry.space_group_name_H-M   'P 1'
#
loop_
_entity.id
_entity.type
_entity.pdbx_description
1 polymer ?
#
loop_
_entity_poly.entity_id
_entity_poly.type
_entity_poly.pdbx_seq_one_letter_code
_entity_poly.pdbx_strand_id
1 'polypeptide(L)'
;MRLSLGCSSLLLQFALLLVPTASIASGYVTGKVIDSKSKAPLPGANVQIMGTVRGASTDRNGNFTIEKVPPGTYSIRASMIGYRSVTLKNILVRDKQETKVFFELRETPIEFDPIVVLAGKTKQRLDQAAVSISVVSAKEIKRRNPTNLIEALETVPGINFIGNQINIRGSTGYTYGAGNKVLLLLDGVPVYASDTGEFNWDMLPPLDIKRIEVLKGAGSTLWGASALGGVVNVITPILATASNLDGWGCAFLPDVLCPLATLNSVISKNIILLVSLITVFRTILSGLAMQHIVLFIEVFLFSGRVRMIPMKWTKPI
;
A
#
# COMPACT_ATOMS: atom_id res chain seq x y z
N MET A 1 -80.53 -5.76 -46.70
CA MET A 1 -79.32 -6.59 -46.85
C MET A 1 -78.19 -5.95 -46.06
N ARG A 2 -77.87 -6.46 -44.85
CA ARG A 2 -76.69 -6.05 -44.06
C ARG A 2 -75.77 -7.27 -43.99
N LEU A 3 -74.77 -7.35 -44.86
CA LEU A 3 -73.82 -8.46 -44.96
C LEU A 3 -72.44 -8.01 -44.46
N SER A 4 -72.02 -8.64 -43.36
CA SER A 4 -70.67 -9.13 -43.06
C SER A 4 -69.45 -8.22 -43.38
N LEU A 5 -69.12 -7.29 -42.48
CA LEU A 5 -67.80 -6.64 -42.41
C LEU A 5 -66.87 -7.23 -41.32
N GLY A 6 -67.34 -8.20 -40.53
CA GLY A 6 -66.58 -8.76 -39.39
C GLY A 6 -65.52 -9.83 -39.72
N CYS A 7 -65.57 -10.45 -40.90
CA CYS A 7 -64.71 -11.60 -41.21
C CYS A 7 -63.29 -11.21 -41.69
N SER A 8 -63.14 -10.03 -42.31
CA SER A 8 -61.84 -9.58 -42.84
C SER A 8 -60.87 -9.10 -41.74
N SER A 9 -61.40 -8.55 -40.64
CA SER A 9 -60.61 -8.09 -39.49
C SER A 9 -59.97 -9.24 -38.69
N LEU A 10 -60.58 -10.43 -38.69
CA LEU A 10 -60.07 -11.59 -37.95
C LEU A 10 -58.88 -12.25 -38.68
N LEU A 11 -58.89 -12.24 -40.02
CA LEU A 11 -57.81 -12.80 -40.82
C LEU A 11 -56.51 -11.97 -40.73
N LEU A 12 -56.61 -10.65 -40.56
CA LEU A 12 -55.45 -9.78 -40.39
C LEU A 12 -54.79 -9.92 -39.00
N GLN A 13 -55.57 -10.24 -37.96
CA GLN A 13 -55.04 -10.50 -36.62
C GLN A 13 -54.35 -11.87 -36.50
N PHE A 14 -54.75 -12.87 -37.30
CA PHE A 14 -54.10 -14.18 -37.30
C PHE A 14 -52.76 -14.18 -38.05
N ALA A 15 -52.59 -13.30 -39.05
CA ALA A 15 -51.34 -13.17 -39.82
C ALA A 15 -50.19 -12.49 -39.04
N LEU A 16 -50.50 -11.74 -37.97
CA LEU A 16 -49.48 -11.05 -37.15
C LEU A 16 -48.83 -11.97 -36.10
N LEU A 17 -49.30 -13.21 -35.96
CA LEU A 17 -48.79 -14.21 -35.00
C LEU A 17 -47.69 -15.13 -35.57
N LEU A 18 -47.32 -14.98 -36.85
CA LEU A 18 -46.24 -15.75 -37.50
C LEU A 18 -44.95 -14.95 -37.67
N VAL A 19 -44.60 -14.07 -36.73
CA VAL A 19 -43.23 -13.51 -36.70
C VAL A 19 -42.28 -14.68 -36.38
N PRO A 20 -41.36 -15.07 -37.28
CA PRO A 20 -40.38 -16.09 -36.97
C PRO A 20 -39.51 -15.54 -35.84
N THR A 21 -39.59 -16.15 -34.66
CA THR A 21 -38.63 -15.87 -33.59
C THR A 21 -37.27 -16.39 -34.06
N ALA A 22 -36.46 -15.51 -34.66
CA ALA A 22 -35.07 -15.81 -34.95
C ALA A 22 -34.38 -16.10 -33.60
N SER A 23 -34.11 -17.38 -33.34
CA SER A 23 -33.32 -17.79 -32.19
C SER A 23 -31.94 -17.16 -32.34
N ILE A 24 -31.61 -16.20 -31.49
CA ILE A 24 -30.29 -15.59 -31.46
C ILE A 24 -29.32 -16.70 -31.06
N ALA A 25 -28.49 -17.12 -32.02
CA ALA A 25 -27.42 -18.08 -31.80
C ALA A 25 -26.49 -17.54 -30.71
N SER A 26 -26.25 -18.34 -29.68
CA SER A 26 -25.44 -17.94 -28.54
C SER A 26 -24.78 -19.16 -27.89
N GLY A 27 -23.49 -19.06 -27.61
CA GLY A 27 -22.68 -20.06 -26.94
C GLY A 27 -22.34 -19.66 -25.50
N TYR A 28 -21.59 -20.54 -24.85
CA TYR A 28 -21.13 -20.38 -23.48
C TYR A 28 -19.61 -20.40 -23.43
N VAL A 29 -19.02 -19.50 -22.66
CA VAL A 29 -17.59 -19.54 -22.34
C VAL A 29 -17.44 -19.81 -20.86
N THR A 30 -16.81 -20.93 -20.52
CA THR A 30 -16.55 -21.33 -19.14
C THR A 30 -15.06 -21.44 -18.91
N GLY A 31 -14.64 -21.37 -17.66
CA GLY A 31 -13.22 -21.49 -17.38
C GLY A 31 -12.84 -21.33 -15.93
N LYS A 32 -11.53 -21.36 -15.70
CA LYS A 32 -10.93 -21.17 -14.38
C LYS A 32 -9.77 -20.18 -14.44
N VAL A 33 -9.69 -19.34 -13.41
CA VAL A 33 -8.61 -18.37 -13.21
C VAL A 33 -7.84 -18.75 -11.94
N ILE A 34 -6.54 -18.93 -12.07
CA ILE A 34 -5.65 -19.31 -10.97
C ILE A 34 -4.42 -18.40 -10.92
N ASP A 35 -3.79 -18.38 -9.75
CA ASP A 35 -2.47 -17.81 -9.56
C ASP A 35 -1.40 -18.71 -10.22
N SER A 36 -0.47 -18.11 -10.97
CA SER A 36 0.56 -18.86 -11.69
C SER A 36 1.59 -19.52 -10.75
N LYS A 37 1.85 -18.92 -9.57
CA LYS A 37 2.87 -19.35 -8.60
C LYS A 37 2.28 -20.27 -7.53
N SER A 38 1.23 -19.85 -6.84
CA SER A 38 0.62 -20.64 -5.76
C SER A 38 -0.35 -21.69 -6.29
N LYS A 39 -0.79 -21.58 -7.56
CA LYS A 39 -1.85 -22.39 -8.17
C LYS A 39 -3.20 -22.29 -7.42
N ALA A 40 -3.33 -21.32 -6.52
CA ALA A 40 -4.56 -21.04 -5.81
C ALA A 40 -5.63 -20.47 -6.78
N PRO A 41 -6.92 -20.79 -6.58
CA PRO A 41 -8.00 -20.16 -7.33
C PRO A 41 -8.06 -18.67 -7.01
N LEU A 42 -8.34 -17.84 -8.03
CA LEU A 42 -8.48 -16.39 -7.88
C LEU A 42 -9.95 -15.99 -7.90
N PRO A 43 -10.59 -15.76 -6.75
CA PRO A 43 -11.96 -15.27 -6.68
C PRO A 43 -12.04 -13.77 -6.99
N GLY A 44 -13.13 -13.34 -7.64
CA GLY A 44 -13.34 -11.94 -7.98
C GLY A 44 -12.51 -11.40 -9.15
N ALA A 45 -11.79 -12.25 -9.88
CA ALA A 45 -11.11 -11.86 -11.12
C ALA A 45 -12.14 -11.54 -12.20
N ASN A 46 -11.93 -10.44 -12.93
CA ASN A 46 -12.80 -10.00 -14.01
C ASN A 46 -12.35 -10.61 -15.34
N VAL A 47 -13.23 -11.36 -15.99
CA VAL A 47 -13.01 -11.98 -17.30
C VAL A 47 -13.93 -11.31 -18.32
N GLN A 48 -13.36 -10.70 -19.35
CA GLN A 48 -14.09 -9.92 -20.35
C GLN A 48 -13.77 -10.38 -21.76
N ILE A 49 -14.80 -10.41 -22.61
CA ILE A 49 -14.66 -10.65 -24.05
C ILE A 49 -14.41 -9.31 -24.73
N MET A 50 -13.21 -9.12 -25.27
CA MET A 50 -12.80 -7.88 -25.93
C MET A 50 -13.66 -7.62 -27.18
N GLY A 51 -14.10 -6.37 -27.35
CA GLY A 51 -15.00 -5.97 -28.43
C GLY A 51 -16.48 -6.16 -28.09
N THR A 52 -16.82 -6.60 -26.88
CA THR A 52 -18.19 -6.73 -26.40
C THR A 52 -18.33 -6.18 -24.98
N VAL A 53 -19.56 -5.96 -24.54
CA VAL A 53 -19.88 -5.63 -23.13
C VAL A 53 -20.04 -6.89 -22.25
N ARG A 54 -19.75 -8.08 -22.79
CA ARG A 54 -19.92 -9.35 -22.08
C ARG A 54 -18.68 -9.69 -21.25
N GLY A 55 -18.92 -10.10 -20.02
CA GLY A 55 -17.90 -10.56 -19.09
C GLY A 55 -18.54 -11.26 -17.90
N ALA A 56 -17.71 -11.85 -17.05
CA ALA A 56 -18.10 -12.48 -15.81
C ALA A 56 -16.99 -12.28 -14.75
N SER A 57 -17.39 -12.36 -13.49
CA SER A 57 -16.45 -12.44 -12.37
C SER A 57 -16.29 -13.88 -11.93
N THR A 58 -15.11 -14.24 -11.41
CA THR A 58 -14.84 -15.59 -10.91
C THR A 58 -15.42 -15.83 -9.51
N ASP A 59 -15.89 -17.05 -9.27
CA ASP A 59 -16.41 -17.52 -7.99
C ASP A 59 -15.30 -17.83 -6.96
N ARG A 60 -15.68 -18.31 -5.77
CA ARG A 60 -14.74 -18.72 -4.68
C ARG A 60 -13.73 -19.79 -5.10
N ASN A 61 -14.07 -20.60 -6.10
CA ASN A 61 -13.23 -21.65 -6.65
C ASN A 61 -12.46 -21.20 -7.89
N GLY A 62 -12.54 -19.92 -8.27
CA GLY A 62 -11.88 -19.33 -9.44
C GLY A 62 -12.58 -19.63 -10.76
N ASN A 63 -13.76 -20.24 -10.76
CA ASN A 63 -14.50 -20.57 -11.98
C ASN A 63 -15.35 -19.38 -12.46
N PHE A 64 -15.55 -19.27 -13.77
CA PHE A 64 -16.43 -18.27 -14.36
C PHE A 64 -17.26 -18.86 -15.50
N THR A 65 -18.41 -18.25 -15.77
CA THR A 65 -19.29 -18.57 -16.89
C THR A 65 -19.78 -17.28 -17.54
N ILE A 66 -19.54 -17.12 -18.84
CA ILE A 66 -20.07 -16.03 -19.66
C ILE A 66 -21.14 -16.62 -20.58
N GLU A 67 -22.37 -16.19 -20.37
CA GLU A 67 -23.52 -16.68 -21.12
C GLU A 67 -23.85 -15.80 -22.33
N LYS A 68 -24.61 -16.41 -23.26
CA LYS A 68 -25.21 -15.75 -24.42
C LYS A 68 -24.17 -15.07 -25.33
N VAL A 69 -23.02 -15.69 -25.53
CA VAL A 69 -21.94 -15.14 -26.37
C VAL A 69 -22.24 -15.44 -27.84
N PRO A 70 -22.39 -14.43 -28.73
CA PRO A 70 -22.63 -14.69 -30.14
C PRO A 70 -21.49 -15.50 -30.76
N PRO A 71 -21.77 -16.47 -31.66
CA PRO A 71 -20.73 -17.25 -32.32
C PRO A 71 -19.73 -16.35 -33.06
N GLY A 72 -18.44 -16.65 -32.93
CA GLY A 72 -17.38 -15.82 -33.48
C GLY A 72 -16.04 -16.10 -32.84
N THR A 73 -15.00 -15.43 -33.34
CA THR A 73 -13.65 -15.52 -32.80
C THR A 73 -13.36 -14.29 -31.98
N TYR A 74 -13.00 -14.48 -30.70
CA TYR A 74 -12.78 -13.38 -29.76
C TYR A 74 -11.40 -13.42 -29.11
N SER A 75 -11.03 -12.28 -28.54
CA SER A 75 -9.96 -12.21 -27.55
C SER A 75 -10.58 -12.05 -26.17
N ILE A 76 -10.17 -12.87 -25.21
CA ILE A 76 -10.71 -12.88 -23.85
C ILE A 76 -9.61 -12.46 -22.89
N ARG A 77 -9.90 -11.46 -22.06
CA ARG A 77 -8.97 -10.88 -21.09
C ARG A 77 -9.42 -11.22 -19.68
N ALA A 78 -8.51 -11.79 -18.88
CA ALA A 78 -8.67 -11.91 -17.44
C ALA A 78 -7.82 -10.85 -16.74
N SER A 79 -8.40 -10.19 -15.73
CA SER A 79 -7.79 -9.10 -14.99
C SER A 79 -8.22 -9.12 -13.52
N MET A 80 -7.29 -8.84 -12.61
CA MET A 80 -7.54 -8.74 -11.19
C MET A 80 -6.58 -7.71 -10.58
N ILE A 81 -7.03 -6.98 -9.57
CA ILE A 81 -6.19 -6.01 -8.86
C ILE A 81 -5.03 -6.76 -8.19
N GLY A 82 -3.81 -6.26 -8.34
CA GLY A 82 -2.60 -6.95 -7.86
C GLY A 82 -2.05 -8.02 -8.79
N TYR A 83 -2.64 -8.21 -9.98
CA TYR A 83 -2.22 -9.20 -10.96
C TYR A 83 -2.01 -8.59 -12.35
N ARG A 84 -1.06 -9.16 -13.11
CA ARG A 84 -0.89 -8.85 -14.53
C ARG A 84 -2.03 -9.47 -15.34
N SER A 85 -2.74 -8.64 -16.09
CA SER A 85 -3.80 -9.11 -16.99
C SER A 85 -3.26 -10.00 -18.10
N VAL A 86 -3.96 -11.08 -18.40
CA VAL A 86 -3.62 -12.01 -19.49
C VAL A 86 -4.73 -11.96 -20.53
N THR A 87 -4.36 -11.87 -21.81
CA THR A 87 -5.31 -11.87 -22.93
C THR A 87 -5.03 -13.08 -23.83
N LEU A 88 -6.01 -13.96 -23.96
CA LEU A 88 -5.99 -15.06 -24.91
C LEU A 88 -6.68 -14.61 -26.20
N LYS A 89 -6.03 -14.83 -27.34
CA LYS A 89 -6.53 -14.44 -28.66
C LYS A 89 -7.04 -15.68 -29.41
N ASN A 90 -7.86 -15.45 -30.43
CA ASN A 90 -8.34 -16.47 -31.36
C ASN A 90 -9.17 -17.59 -30.70
N ILE A 91 -9.99 -17.24 -29.70
CA ILE A 91 -10.92 -18.18 -29.08
C ILE A 91 -12.19 -18.26 -29.93
N LEU A 92 -12.42 -19.42 -30.54
CA LEU A 92 -13.60 -19.68 -31.36
C LEU A 92 -14.77 -20.14 -30.49
N VAL A 93 -15.81 -19.32 -30.42
CA VAL A 93 -17.07 -19.65 -29.77
C VAL A 93 -18.08 -20.11 -30.82
N ARG A 94 -18.63 -21.30 -30.65
CA ARG A 94 -19.65 -21.90 -31.53
C ARG A 94 -21.04 -21.82 -30.90
N ASP A 95 -22.07 -21.84 -31.75
CA ASP A 95 -23.46 -21.77 -31.29
C ASP A 95 -23.81 -22.98 -30.40
N LYS A 96 -24.47 -22.71 -29.27
CA LYS A 96 -24.91 -23.70 -28.26
C LYS A 96 -23.81 -24.63 -27.74
N GLN A 97 -22.54 -24.30 -27.96
CA GLN A 97 -21.40 -25.07 -27.47
C GLN A 97 -20.70 -24.36 -26.32
N GLU A 98 -20.16 -25.18 -25.42
CA GLU A 98 -19.30 -24.73 -24.33
C GLU A 98 -17.86 -24.60 -24.83
N THR A 99 -17.26 -23.43 -24.65
CA THR A 99 -15.84 -23.18 -24.92
C THR A 99 -15.10 -23.01 -23.59
N LYS A 100 -14.19 -23.94 -23.27
CA LYS A 100 -13.42 -23.94 -22.02
C LYS A 100 -12.11 -23.15 -22.17
N VAL A 101 -11.84 -22.28 -21.21
CA VAL A 101 -10.65 -21.42 -21.20
C VAL A 101 -9.99 -21.43 -19.83
N PHE A 102 -8.67 -21.44 -19.78
CA PHE A 102 -7.90 -21.42 -18.54
C PHE A 102 -6.96 -20.22 -18.52
N PHE A 103 -6.95 -19.49 -17.41
CA PHE A 103 -6.09 -18.33 -17.21
C PHE A 103 -5.18 -18.54 -16.00
N GLU A 104 -3.89 -18.27 -16.19
CA GLU A 104 -2.93 -18.15 -15.10
C GLU A 104 -2.48 -16.69 -14.98
N LEU A 105 -2.81 -16.05 -13.87
CA LEU A 105 -2.41 -14.67 -13.60
C LEU A 105 -1.16 -14.68 -12.74
N ARG A 106 -0.26 -13.73 -13.01
CA ARG A 106 0.94 -13.52 -12.20
C ARG A 106 0.74 -12.30 -11.34
N GLU A 107 0.96 -12.44 -10.03
CA GLU A 107 0.99 -11.28 -9.13
C GLU A 107 1.95 -10.22 -9.67
N THR A 108 1.51 -8.97 -9.64
CA THR A 108 2.32 -7.82 -9.98
C THR A 108 2.17 -6.82 -8.85
N PRO A 109 3.29 -6.36 -8.25
CA PRO A 109 3.21 -5.34 -7.21
C PRO A 109 2.51 -4.12 -7.79
N ILE A 110 1.46 -3.66 -7.12
CA ILE A 110 0.77 -2.41 -7.44
C ILE A 110 1.78 -1.29 -7.19
N GLU A 111 2.24 -0.63 -8.26
CA GLU A 111 3.09 0.54 -8.14
C GLU A 111 2.21 1.74 -7.79
N PHE A 112 2.26 2.18 -6.54
CA PHE A 112 1.58 3.38 -6.09
C PHE A 112 2.36 4.63 -6.52
N ASP A 113 1.64 5.73 -6.77
CA ASP A 113 2.28 7.03 -6.95
C ASP A 113 3.12 7.36 -5.71
N PRO A 114 4.36 7.82 -5.90
CA PRO A 114 5.22 8.14 -4.78
C PRO A 114 4.63 9.31 -3.98
N ILE A 115 4.66 9.17 -2.65
CA ILE A 115 4.39 10.29 -1.73
C ILE A 115 5.64 11.15 -1.65
N VAL A 116 5.48 12.45 -1.89
CA VAL A 116 6.54 13.45 -1.83
C VAL A 116 6.38 14.33 -0.60
N VAL A 117 7.50 14.74 0.01
CA VAL A 117 7.54 15.61 1.19
C VAL A 117 7.94 17.04 0.80
N LEU A 118 8.64 17.19 -0.33
CA LEU A 118 9.19 18.47 -0.78
C LEU A 118 8.16 19.56 -1.16
N ALA A 119 6.99 19.23 -1.69
CA ALA A 119 6.07 20.23 -2.27
C ALA A 119 5.30 21.09 -1.24
N GLY A 120 5.44 20.86 0.06
CA GLY A 120 4.76 21.69 1.08
C GLY A 120 5.17 21.45 2.52
N LYS A 121 6.38 20.87 2.74
CA LYS A 121 6.83 20.33 4.04
C LYS A 121 5.85 19.31 4.66
N THR A 122 4.87 18.87 3.88
CA THR A 122 3.80 17.96 4.24
C THR A 122 3.74 16.86 3.19
N LYS A 123 3.49 15.63 3.64
CA LYS A 123 3.34 14.47 2.76
C LYS A 123 2.16 14.70 1.81
N GLN A 124 2.42 14.74 0.52
CA GLN A 124 1.39 14.84 -0.53
C GLN A 124 1.70 13.86 -1.67
N ARG A 125 0.69 13.50 -2.46
CA ARG A 125 0.90 12.65 -3.63
C ARG A 125 1.55 13.45 -4.77
N LEU A 126 2.37 12.80 -5.57
CA LEU A 126 3.07 13.45 -6.69
C LEU A 126 2.11 14.11 -7.70
N ASP A 127 0.95 13.52 -7.95
CA ASP A 127 -0.07 14.03 -8.87
C ASP A 127 -0.80 15.29 -8.37
N GLN A 128 -0.72 15.56 -7.06
CA GLN A 128 -1.31 16.74 -6.43
C GLN A 128 -0.30 17.89 -6.26
N ALA A 129 0.98 17.65 -6.56
CA ALA A 129 2.01 18.66 -6.40
C ALA A 129 1.88 19.76 -7.48
N ALA A 130 1.78 21.01 -7.04
CA ALA A 130 1.71 22.19 -7.92
C ALA A 130 3.06 22.52 -8.61
N VAL A 131 4.13 21.81 -8.26
CA VAL A 131 5.50 22.04 -8.75
C VAL A 131 6.07 20.78 -9.38
N SER A 132 6.97 20.95 -10.34
CA SER A 132 7.59 19.82 -11.04
C SER A 132 8.55 19.07 -10.12
N ILE A 133 8.13 17.89 -9.66
CA ILE A 133 8.93 17.00 -8.82
C ILE A 133 9.28 15.74 -9.60
N SER A 134 10.52 15.27 -9.44
CA SER A 134 10.94 13.94 -9.87
C SER A 134 11.34 13.12 -8.65
N VAL A 135 10.99 11.84 -8.65
CA VAL A 135 11.30 10.93 -7.56
C VAL A 135 12.10 9.77 -8.10
N VAL A 136 13.27 9.54 -7.52
CA VAL A 136 14.07 8.34 -7.76
C VAL A 136 13.79 7.37 -6.63
N SER A 137 13.15 6.24 -6.94
CA SER A 137 12.75 5.24 -5.94
C SER A 137 13.91 4.32 -5.55
N ALA A 138 13.92 3.75 -4.34
CA ALA A 138 14.89 2.73 -3.94
C ALA A 138 14.97 1.54 -4.90
N LYS A 139 13.84 1.13 -5.52
CA LYS A 139 13.81 0.06 -6.52
C LYS A 139 14.62 0.44 -7.75
N GLU A 140 14.50 1.69 -8.19
CA GLU A 140 15.24 2.21 -9.33
C GLU A 140 16.74 2.33 -9.04
N ILE A 141 17.10 2.85 -7.86
CA ILE A 141 18.49 2.94 -7.39
C ILE A 141 19.10 1.54 -7.35
N LYS A 142 18.44 0.56 -6.71
CA LYS A 142 18.91 -0.83 -6.64
C LYS A 142 19.05 -1.48 -8.02
N ARG A 143 18.12 -1.22 -8.94
CA ARG A 143 18.16 -1.78 -10.30
C ARG A 143 19.37 -1.25 -11.09
N ARG A 144 19.71 0.03 -10.91
CA ARG A 144 20.82 0.67 -11.62
C ARG A 144 22.17 0.44 -10.93
N ASN A 145 22.17 0.22 -9.62
CA ASN A 145 23.35 0.02 -8.80
C ASN A 145 24.41 1.15 -8.95
N PRO A 146 24.02 2.43 -8.78
CA PRO A 146 24.96 3.53 -8.87
C PRO A 146 25.98 3.46 -7.75
N THR A 147 27.20 3.89 -8.04
CA THR A 147 28.34 3.89 -7.12
C THR A 147 28.33 5.09 -6.18
N ASN A 148 27.75 6.21 -6.60
CA ASN A 148 27.65 7.44 -5.82
C ASN A 148 26.30 8.17 -6.07
N LEU A 149 26.05 9.23 -5.30
CA LEU A 149 24.80 10.00 -5.38
C LEU A 149 24.67 10.81 -6.69
N ILE A 150 25.79 11.25 -7.27
CA ILE A 150 25.81 11.98 -8.54
C ILE A 150 25.24 11.09 -9.65
N GLU A 151 25.75 9.87 -9.79
CA GLU A 151 25.28 8.88 -10.77
C GLU A 151 23.80 8.52 -10.55
N ALA A 152 23.35 8.47 -9.29
CA ALA A 152 21.94 8.26 -8.98
C ALA A 152 21.04 9.40 -9.48
N LEU A 153 21.54 10.65 -9.47
CA LEU A 153 20.85 11.89 -9.83
C LEU A 153 20.93 12.24 -11.33
N GLU A 154 22.00 11.87 -12.02
CA GLU A 154 22.18 12.13 -13.47
C GLU A 154 21.06 11.52 -14.32
N THR A 155 20.39 10.48 -13.83
CA THR A 155 19.24 9.89 -14.54
C THR A 155 17.98 10.75 -14.47
N VAL A 156 17.94 11.75 -13.60
CA VAL A 156 16.77 12.61 -13.44
C VAL A 156 16.76 13.65 -14.57
N PRO A 157 15.67 13.75 -15.35
CA PRO A 157 15.62 14.65 -16.48
C PRO A 157 15.84 16.12 -16.09
N GLY A 158 16.78 16.79 -16.76
CA GLY A 158 17.11 18.19 -16.51
C GLY A 158 18.04 18.41 -15.32
N ILE A 159 18.65 17.36 -14.77
CA ILE A 159 19.82 17.47 -13.90
C ILE A 159 21.07 17.25 -14.75
N ASN A 160 22.07 18.10 -14.58
CA ASN A 160 23.42 17.91 -15.11
C ASN A 160 24.43 18.26 -14.01
N PHE A 161 25.63 17.72 -14.11
CA PHE A 161 26.74 18.07 -13.21
C PHE A 161 27.85 18.75 -14.00
N ILE A 162 28.43 19.80 -13.42
CA ILE A 162 29.64 20.45 -13.95
C ILE A 162 30.67 20.43 -12.82
N GLY A 163 31.62 19.50 -12.91
CA GLY A 163 32.50 19.17 -11.78
C GLY A 163 31.67 18.64 -10.60
N ASN A 164 31.86 19.22 -9.43
CA ASN A 164 31.14 18.82 -8.20
C ASN A 164 29.81 19.56 -7.97
N GLN A 165 29.39 20.41 -8.92
CA GLN A 165 28.20 21.26 -8.78
C GLN A 165 27.02 20.71 -9.59
N ILE A 166 25.87 20.61 -8.92
CA ILE A 166 24.60 20.22 -9.52
C ILE A 166 23.95 21.42 -10.26
N ASN A 167 23.45 21.16 -11.45
CA ASN A 167 22.66 22.10 -12.26
C ASN A 167 21.29 21.49 -12.53
N ILE A 168 20.22 22.20 -12.16
CA ILE A 168 18.84 21.83 -12.52
C ILE A 168 18.32 22.84 -13.54
N ARG A 169 17.98 22.37 -14.74
CA ARG A 169 17.41 23.17 -15.86
C ARG A 169 18.15 24.48 -16.14
N GLY A 170 19.49 24.45 -16.14
CA GLY A 170 20.31 25.62 -16.43
C GLY A 170 20.43 26.62 -15.27
N SER A 171 20.02 26.27 -14.05
CA SER A 171 20.02 27.21 -12.93
C SER A 171 21.41 27.68 -12.49
N THR A 172 22.45 26.88 -12.69
CA THR A 172 23.82 27.26 -12.32
C THR A 172 24.59 27.75 -13.54
N GLY A 173 25.01 29.01 -13.49
CA GLY A 173 26.24 29.41 -14.17
C GLY A 173 27.38 28.92 -13.29
N TYR A 174 28.35 28.22 -13.85
CA TYR A 174 29.53 27.75 -13.13
C TYR A 174 30.21 28.92 -12.42
N THR A 175 30.26 28.93 -11.09
CA THR A 175 30.93 29.99 -10.32
C THR A 175 31.50 29.37 -9.05
N TYR A 176 32.77 28.98 -9.10
CA TYR A 176 33.53 28.53 -7.94
C TYR A 176 33.45 29.59 -6.83
N GLY A 177 33.12 29.19 -5.60
CA GLY A 177 33.05 30.07 -4.43
C GLY A 177 31.77 30.92 -4.29
N ALA A 178 30.84 30.91 -5.25
CA ALA A 178 29.57 31.65 -5.15
C ALA A 178 28.42 30.84 -4.49
N GLY A 179 28.73 29.64 -4.00
CA GLY A 179 27.77 28.71 -3.41
C GLY A 179 26.87 28.00 -4.44
N ASN A 180 26.24 26.91 -4.00
CA ASN A 180 25.30 26.15 -4.82
C ASN A 180 23.93 26.85 -4.90
N LYS A 181 23.36 26.96 -6.11
CA LYS A 181 21.99 27.49 -6.34
C LYS A 181 20.90 26.42 -6.20
N VAL A 182 21.30 25.18 -5.96
CA VAL A 182 20.42 24.05 -5.67
C VAL A 182 20.69 23.66 -4.23
N LEU A 183 19.65 23.43 -3.45
CA LEU A 183 19.78 23.03 -2.06
C LEU A 183 19.76 21.50 -1.94
N LEU A 184 20.75 20.91 -1.28
CA LEU A 184 20.73 19.51 -0.88
C LEU A 184 20.20 19.39 0.56
N LEU A 185 19.23 18.51 0.74
CA LEU A 185 18.63 18.15 2.01
C LEU A 185 18.85 16.66 2.27
N LEU A 186 19.13 16.31 3.51
CA LEU A 186 19.09 14.95 4.04
C LEU A 186 17.94 14.88 5.04
N ASP A 187 16.91 14.08 4.74
CA ASP A 187 15.68 13.96 5.53
C ASP A 187 15.02 15.31 5.86
N GLY A 188 15.13 16.28 4.94
CA GLY A 188 14.60 17.64 5.09
C GLY A 188 15.53 18.63 5.79
N VAL A 189 16.73 18.20 6.20
CA VAL A 189 17.74 19.06 6.83
C VAL A 189 18.81 19.46 5.80
N PRO A 190 19.13 20.75 5.64
CA PRO A 190 20.20 21.19 4.75
C PRO A 190 21.56 20.57 5.08
N VAL A 191 22.25 20.07 4.07
CA VAL A 191 23.59 19.50 4.18
C VAL A 191 24.51 20.15 3.17
N TYR A 192 25.45 20.97 3.65
CA TYR A 192 26.53 21.57 2.87
C TYR A 192 27.70 21.88 3.80
N ALA A 193 28.92 21.93 3.24
CA ALA A 193 30.10 22.33 3.98
C ALA A 193 29.99 23.80 4.40
N SER A 194 30.23 24.10 5.68
CA SER A 194 30.03 25.45 6.25
C SER A 194 31.04 26.49 5.74
N ASP A 195 32.19 26.04 5.25
CA ASP A 195 33.31 26.84 4.79
C ASP A 195 33.24 27.16 3.29
N THR A 196 32.85 26.20 2.46
CA THR A 196 32.81 26.36 0.98
C THR A 196 31.39 26.41 0.41
N GLY A 197 30.37 26.00 1.17
CA GLY A 197 29.01 25.85 0.68
C GLY A 197 28.83 24.69 -0.32
N GLU A 198 29.83 23.83 -0.46
CA GLU A 198 29.82 22.68 -1.36
C GLU A 198 29.14 21.45 -0.75
N PHE A 199 28.72 20.52 -1.61
CA PHE A 199 28.13 19.27 -1.19
C PHE A 199 29.18 18.16 -1.17
N ASN A 200 29.19 17.38 -0.10
CA ASN A 200 29.88 16.10 -0.08
C ASN A 200 28.91 15.01 -0.58
N TRP A 201 29.06 14.61 -1.84
CA TRP A 201 28.18 13.60 -2.46
C TRP A 201 28.43 12.18 -1.97
N ASP A 202 29.56 11.93 -1.31
CA ASP A 202 29.95 10.64 -0.75
C ASP A 202 29.52 10.48 0.72
N MET A 203 28.75 11.44 1.26
CA MET A 203 28.26 11.41 2.64
C MET A 203 27.32 10.22 2.93
N LEU A 204 26.66 9.69 1.90
CA LEU A 204 25.67 8.63 2.03
C LEU A 204 25.75 7.65 0.84
N PRO A 205 26.01 6.36 1.08
CA PRO A 205 25.96 5.36 0.02
C PRO A 205 24.57 5.28 -0.64
N PRO A 206 24.46 5.14 -1.97
CA PRO A 206 23.15 5.06 -2.64
C PRO A 206 22.26 3.91 -2.15
N LEU A 207 22.86 2.84 -1.59
CA LEU A 207 22.12 1.69 -1.08
C LEU A 207 21.30 2.01 0.18
N ASP A 208 21.71 3.01 0.96
CA ASP A 208 21.05 3.47 2.18
C ASP A 208 20.03 4.59 1.91
N ILE A 209 19.62 4.75 0.65
CA ILE A 209 18.64 5.75 0.24
C ILE A 209 17.29 5.07 0.01
N LYS A 210 16.25 5.55 0.71
CA LYS A 210 14.86 5.11 0.49
C LYS A 210 14.28 5.72 -0.79
N ARG A 211 14.54 7.01 -1.01
CA ARG A 211 14.22 7.70 -2.27
C ARG A 211 14.92 9.06 -2.31
N ILE A 212 15.06 9.58 -3.52
CA ILE A 212 15.53 10.95 -3.77
C ILE A 212 14.37 11.73 -4.38
N GLU A 213 14.03 12.87 -3.78
CA GLU A 213 13.03 13.78 -4.30
C GLU A 213 13.75 15.01 -4.88
N VAL A 214 13.42 15.38 -6.11
CA VAL A 214 14.02 16.54 -6.80
C VAL A 214 12.91 17.50 -7.19
N LEU A 215 12.87 18.65 -6.55
CA LEU A 215 12.03 19.78 -6.91
C LEU A 215 12.77 20.64 -7.91
N LYS A 216 12.18 20.83 -9.10
CA LYS A 216 12.77 21.60 -10.20
C LYS A 216 12.16 23.00 -10.24
N GLY A 217 12.99 24.04 -10.13
CA GLY A 217 12.57 25.45 -10.14
C GLY A 217 12.71 26.14 -8.78
N ALA A 218 12.05 27.28 -8.62
CA ALA A 218 12.23 28.16 -7.46
C ALA A 218 11.66 27.57 -6.16
N GLY A 219 12.47 26.81 -5.43
CA GLY A 219 12.19 26.33 -4.08
C GLY A 219 12.45 27.37 -2.99
N SER A 220 12.85 28.59 -3.37
CA SER A 220 13.30 29.63 -2.45
C SER A 220 12.23 30.15 -1.50
N THR A 221 10.96 30.04 -1.86
CA THR A 221 9.82 30.41 -1.00
C THR A 221 9.72 29.52 0.24
N LEU A 222 10.08 28.24 0.13
CA LEU A 222 9.98 27.26 1.22
C LEU A 222 11.32 26.99 1.91
N TRP A 223 12.42 27.11 1.17
CA TRP A 223 13.75 26.64 1.57
C TRP A 223 14.84 27.72 1.56
N GLY A 224 14.54 28.96 1.15
CA GLY A 224 15.46 30.10 1.21
C GLY A 224 16.34 30.30 -0.04
N ALA A 225 17.29 31.23 0.05
CA ALA A 225 18.04 31.74 -1.11
C ALA A 225 18.81 30.66 -1.90
N SER A 226 19.30 29.61 -1.23
CA SER A 226 20.08 28.52 -1.83
C SER A 226 19.23 27.54 -2.67
N ALA A 227 17.90 27.67 -2.68
CA ALA A 227 16.97 26.82 -3.43
C ALA A 227 16.46 27.49 -4.73
N LEU A 228 17.22 28.42 -5.30
CA LEU A 228 16.84 29.18 -6.50
C LEU A 228 16.61 28.27 -7.73
N GLY A 229 17.49 27.28 -7.91
CA GLY A 229 17.43 26.31 -9.01
C GLY A 229 16.59 25.07 -8.75
N GLY A 230 16.43 24.75 -7.47
CA GLY A 230 15.70 23.57 -7.04
C GLY A 230 16.18 23.06 -5.70
N VAL A 231 15.59 21.95 -5.30
CA VAL A 231 15.89 21.27 -4.05
C VAL A 231 16.01 19.79 -4.32
N VAL A 232 17.09 19.18 -3.87
CA VAL A 232 17.28 17.74 -3.84
C VAL A 232 17.15 17.29 -2.39
N ASN A 233 16.20 16.42 -2.09
CA ASN A 233 16.02 15.84 -0.77
C ASN A 233 16.25 14.34 -0.83
N VAL A 234 17.31 13.91 -0.15
CA VAL A 234 17.67 12.51 0.02
C VAL A 234 16.97 12.02 1.27
N ILE A 235 16.14 10.99 1.14
CA ILE A 235 15.38 10.44 2.25
C ILE A 235 15.93 9.07 2.59
N THR A 236 16.33 8.91 3.84
CA THR A 236 16.86 7.65 4.36
C THR A 236 15.72 6.71 4.76
N PRO A 237 15.98 5.39 4.82
CA PRO A 237 15.05 4.48 5.47
C PRO A 237 14.98 4.81 6.96
N ILE A 238 13.77 5.07 7.46
CA ILE A 238 13.52 5.08 8.90
C ILE A 238 13.87 3.67 9.39
N LEU A 239 14.95 3.53 10.15
CA LEU A 239 15.20 2.33 10.93
C LEU A 239 13.97 2.12 11.80
N ALA A 240 13.35 0.95 11.72
CA ALA A 240 12.17 0.63 12.51
C ALA A 240 12.51 0.86 13.99
N THR A 241 12.09 2.02 14.50
CA THR A 241 12.13 2.28 15.93
C THR A 241 11.10 1.33 16.53
N ALA A 242 11.44 0.67 17.65
CA ALA A 242 10.65 -0.40 18.26
C ALA A 242 9.18 -0.06 18.57
N SER A 243 8.77 1.21 18.43
CA SER A 243 7.39 1.68 18.53
C SER A 243 6.48 1.30 17.35
N ASN A 244 7.02 0.83 16.22
CA ASN A 244 6.27 0.41 15.03
C ASN A 244 6.37 -1.10 14.76
N LEU A 245 6.82 -1.88 15.75
CA LEU A 245 6.75 -3.34 15.72
C LEU A 245 5.40 -3.76 16.29
N ASP A 246 4.42 -3.93 15.42
CA ASP A 246 3.16 -4.59 15.74
C ASP A 246 3.49 -6.05 16.09
N GLY A 247 3.71 -6.35 17.38
CA GLY A 247 3.60 -7.66 18.05
C GLY A 247 4.46 -8.85 17.58
N TRP A 248 5.09 -8.81 16.40
CA TRP A 248 5.69 -10.00 15.77
C TRP A 248 7.19 -9.83 15.44
N GLY A 249 7.76 -8.64 15.68
CA GLY A 249 9.14 -8.31 15.32
C GLY A 249 10.22 -8.70 16.33
N CYS A 250 9.88 -9.14 17.54
CA CYS A 250 10.88 -9.50 18.56
C CYS A 250 11.37 -10.96 18.49
N ALA A 251 10.82 -11.79 17.60
CA ALA A 251 11.10 -13.23 17.58
C ALA A 251 12.44 -13.64 16.92
N PHE A 252 13.25 -12.69 16.44
CA PHE A 252 14.42 -12.97 15.60
C PHE A 252 15.74 -12.32 16.05
N LEU A 253 15.89 -11.96 17.33
CA LEU A 253 17.18 -11.52 17.89
C LEU A 253 17.62 -12.44 19.04
N PRO A 254 18.90 -12.87 19.07
CA PRO A 254 19.41 -13.76 20.11
C PRO A 254 19.46 -13.07 21.49
N ASP A 255 18.55 -13.50 22.36
CA ASP A 255 18.70 -13.88 23.77
C ASP A 255 19.33 -12.99 24.86
N VAL A 256 19.62 -11.69 24.68
CA VAL A 256 20.24 -10.95 25.83
C VAL A 256 19.66 -9.60 26.24
N LEU A 257 18.65 -9.02 25.57
CA LEU A 257 18.17 -7.66 25.97
C LEU A 257 16.64 -7.49 26.03
N CYS A 258 15.88 -8.56 26.23
CA CYS A 258 14.41 -8.52 26.21
C CYS A 258 13.65 -8.48 27.57
N PRO A 259 14.23 -8.49 28.79
CA PRO A 259 13.40 -8.46 30.00
C PRO A 259 13.25 -7.04 30.54
N LEU A 260 12.55 -6.16 29.81
CA LEU A 260 11.92 -4.98 30.43
C LEU A 260 10.73 -4.42 29.61
N ALA A 261 10.66 -4.72 28.29
CA ALA A 261 9.60 -4.20 27.41
C ALA A 261 8.33 -5.07 27.36
N THR A 262 8.36 -6.31 27.86
CA THR A 262 7.19 -7.22 27.89
C THR A 262 6.33 -7.11 29.16
N LEU A 263 6.78 -6.38 30.19
CA LEU A 263 5.99 -6.22 31.41
C LEU A 263 4.93 -5.10 31.31
N ASN A 264 5.15 -4.08 30.47
CA ASN A 264 4.29 -2.90 30.41
C ASN A 264 3.07 -3.00 29.48
N SER A 265 3.02 -3.97 28.54
CA SER A 265 1.90 -4.04 27.58
C SER A 265 0.75 -4.96 28.00
N VAL A 266 0.99 -5.94 28.89
CA VAL A 266 -0.05 -6.86 29.39
C VAL A 266 -0.70 -6.35 30.68
N ILE A 267 -0.02 -5.45 31.42
CA ILE A 267 -0.49 -4.96 32.72
C ILE A 267 -1.42 -3.74 32.59
N SER A 268 -1.37 -2.95 31.51
CA SER A 268 -2.10 -1.68 31.46
C SER A 268 -3.61 -1.80 31.17
N LYS A 269 -4.07 -2.83 30.42
CA LYS A 269 -5.49 -2.93 30.05
C LYS A 269 -6.37 -3.61 31.10
N ASN A 270 -5.85 -4.57 31.88
CA ASN A 270 -6.63 -5.25 32.91
C ASN A 270 -6.65 -4.51 34.25
N ILE A 271 -5.62 -3.73 34.58
CA ILE A 271 -5.59 -2.92 35.82
C ILE A 271 -6.56 -1.74 35.75
N ILE A 272 -6.73 -1.08 34.60
CA ILE A 272 -7.64 0.07 34.47
C ILE A 272 -9.12 -0.35 34.63
N LEU A 273 -9.47 -1.56 34.18
CA LEU A 273 -10.81 -2.14 34.37
C LEU A 273 -11.05 -2.59 35.82
N LEU A 274 -10.04 -3.19 36.48
CA LEU A 274 -10.15 -3.59 37.89
C LEU A 274 -10.17 -2.39 38.85
N VAL A 275 -9.38 -1.35 38.60
CA VAL A 275 -9.37 -0.13 39.42
C VAL A 275 -10.69 0.64 39.28
N SER A 276 -11.30 0.66 38.08
CA SER A 276 -12.63 1.26 37.88
C SER A 276 -13.73 0.46 38.59
N LEU A 277 -13.68 -0.88 38.56
CA LEU A 277 -14.67 -1.73 39.24
C LEU A 277 -14.57 -1.61 40.77
N ILE A 278 -13.35 -1.57 41.32
CA ILE A 278 -13.10 -1.41 42.76
C ILE A 278 -13.52 -0.02 43.25
N THR A 279 -13.32 1.02 42.44
CA THR A 279 -13.74 2.39 42.79
C THR A 279 -15.27 2.52 42.80
N VAL A 280 -15.96 1.94 41.81
CA VAL A 280 -17.44 1.90 41.77
C VAL A 280 -18.01 1.08 42.93
N PHE A 281 -17.39 -0.05 43.29
CA PHE A 281 -17.82 -0.88 44.42
C PHE A 281 -17.59 -0.18 45.78
N ARG A 282 -16.53 0.61 45.92
CA ARG A 282 -16.23 1.41 47.12
C ARG A 282 -17.18 2.60 47.29
N THR A 283 -17.65 3.20 46.19
CA THR A 283 -18.69 4.25 46.24
C THR A 283 -20.07 3.70 46.61
N ILE A 284 -20.38 2.45 46.21
CA ILE A 284 -21.64 1.79 46.58
C ILE A 284 -21.63 1.34 48.06
N LEU A 285 -20.50 0.84 48.58
CA LEU A 285 -20.39 0.42 49.98
C LEU A 285 -20.26 1.58 50.99
N SER A 286 -19.83 2.78 50.57
CA SER A 286 -19.66 3.92 51.49
C SER A 286 -20.97 4.67 51.83
N GLY A 287 -22.10 4.27 51.23
CA GLY A 287 -23.44 4.78 51.55
C GLY A 287 -24.15 4.06 52.71
N LEU A 288 -23.60 2.96 53.23
CA LEU A 288 -24.13 2.25 54.40
C LEU A 288 -23.10 2.24 55.51
N ALA A 289 -23.35 3.05 56.54
CA ALA A 289 -22.58 3.05 57.76
C ALA A 289 -22.71 1.70 58.49
N MET A 290 -21.63 0.93 58.60
CA MET A 290 -21.28 0.17 59.81
C MET A 290 -19.87 -0.45 59.72
N GLN A 291 -19.00 0.09 60.57
CA GLN A 291 -18.06 -0.58 61.48
C GLN A 291 -17.52 -2.00 61.16
N HIS A 292 -16.18 -2.08 61.22
CA HIS A 292 -15.34 -3.24 61.54
C HIS A 292 -15.46 -4.47 60.64
N ILE A 293 -14.46 -4.69 59.76
CA ILE A 293 -13.72 -5.96 59.62
C ILE A 293 -12.64 -5.76 58.54
N VAL A 294 -11.40 -5.85 58.98
CA VAL A 294 -10.21 -6.01 58.13
C VAL A 294 -10.25 -7.45 57.62
N LEU A 295 -10.33 -7.66 56.29
CA LEU A 295 -10.09 -8.98 55.71
C LEU A 295 -9.02 -8.92 54.62
N PHE A 296 -7.85 -9.38 55.05
CA PHE A 296 -6.74 -9.93 54.30
C PHE A 296 -7.21 -10.89 53.18
N ILE A 297 -6.92 -10.60 51.91
CA ILE A 297 -6.88 -11.60 50.84
C ILE A 297 -5.68 -11.27 49.93
N GLU A 298 -4.53 -11.87 50.27
CA GLU A 298 -3.39 -12.07 49.39
C GLU A 298 -3.54 -13.50 48.84
N VAL A 299 -3.88 -13.66 47.55
CA VAL A 299 -3.95 -14.99 46.90
C VAL A 299 -2.58 -15.30 46.30
N PHE A 300 -1.87 -16.17 47.01
CA PHE A 300 -0.72 -16.93 46.54
C PHE A 300 -1.18 -17.99 45.53
N LEU A 301 -0.66 -17.96 44.31
CA LEU A 301 -0.57 -19.13 43.43
C LEU A 301 0.65 -18.95 42.54
N PHE A 302 1.77 -19.60 42.88
CA PHE A 302 2.58 -20.36 41.93
C PHE A 302 3.50 -21.29 42.71
N SER A 303 3.34 -22.60 42.52
CA SER A 303 4.14 -23.62 43.17
C SER A 303 5.59 -23.53 42.70
N GLY A 304 6.54 -23.44 43.62
CA GLY A 304 7.47 -24.56 43.78
C GLY A 304 8.65 -24.22 44.67
N ARG A 305 8.49 -24.49 45.98
CA ARG A 305 9.47 -24.52 47.08
C ARG A 305 10.23 -23.22 47.39
N VAL A 306 10.27 -22.86 48.69
CA VAL A 306 11.48 -22.89 49.54
C VAL A 306 11.11 -22.57 51.01
N ARG A 307 11.89 -23.17 51.92
CA ARG A 307 11.83 -23.13 53.39
C ARG A 307 11.96 -21.71 53.99
N MET A 308 11.29 -21.54 55.13
CA MET A 308 11.32 -20.38 56.01
C MET A 308 12.59 -20.34 56.89
N ILE A 309 13.21 -19.17 57.03
CA ILE A 309 14.12 -18.83 58.13
C ILE A 309 13.54 -17.61 58.85
N PRO A 310 13.29 -17.64 60.17
CA PRO A 310 12.78 -16.48 60.90
C PRO A 310 13.91 -15.54 61.33
N MET A 311 13.76 -14.23 61.08
CA MET A 311 14.63 -13.20 61.66
C MET A 311 13.83 -12.32 62.61
N LYS A 312 14.21 -12.34 63.89
CA LYS A 312 13.69 -11.48 64.96
C LYS A 312 14.21 -10.05 64.77
N TRP A 313 13.33 -9.07 64.94
CA TRP A 313 13.66 -7.64 64.96
C TRP A 313 13.78 -7.13 66.40
N THR A 314 14.90 -6.47 66.72
CA THR A 314 15.04 -5.61 67.90
C THR A 314 14.83 -4.15 67.49
N LYS A 315 14.14 -3.39 68.34
CA LYS A 315 13.77 -1.97 68.14
C LYS A 315 14.97 -1.03 68.35
N PRO A 316 15.02 0.13 67.68
CA PRO A 316 16.07 1.12 67.87
C PRO A 316 15.77 2.06 69.05
N ILE A 317 16.84 2.53 69.71
CA ILE A 317 16.93 3.83 70.38
C ILE A 317 17.72 4.73 69.43
#